data_AF-A0A2U3K0I8-F1
#
_entry.id   AF-A0A2U3K0I8-F1
#
_cell.length_a   1.000
_cell.length_b   1.000
_cell.length_c   1.000
_cell.angle_alpha   90.00
_cell.angle_beta   90.00
_cell.angle_gamma   90.00
#
_symmetry.space_group_name_H-M   'P 1'
#
loop_
_entity.id
_entity.type
_entity.pdbx_description
1 polymer ?
#
loop_
_entity_poly.entity_id
_entity_poly.type
_entity_poly.pdbx_seq_one_letter_code
_entity_poly.pdbx_strand_id
1 'polypeptide(L)'
;MDLRLYYQKIRDASSKITDAFPVVVSKETADGGKDGILSEVTRAVAAKMLVEGNARLASPEETNAFHQKHAEAKRVAEQAAAAARVQLTVLTTDELHTLRELTPSKG
;
A
#
# COMPACT_ATOMS: atom_id res chain seq x y z
N MET A 1 17.72 -26.83 5.86
CA MET A 1 17.85 -25.41 6.27
C MET A 1 18.04 -25.37 7.78
N ASP A 2 19.10 -24.72 8.28
CA ASP A 2 19.25 -24.46 9.71
C ASP A 2 18.36 -23.26 10.09
N LEU A 3 17.24 -23.56 10.75
CA LEU A 3 16.26 -22.56 11.15
C LEU A 3 16.84 -21.54 12.13
N ARG A 4 17.73 -21.95 13.04
CA ARG A 4 18.31 -21.04 14.03
C ARG A 4 19.21 -20.03 13.34
N LEU A 5 20.06 -20.50 12.44
CA LEU A 5 20.94 -19.63 11.65
C LEU A 5 20.12 -18.69 10.75
N TYR A 6 19.03 -19.17 10.15
CA TYR A 6 18.14 -18.35 9.33
C TYR A 6 17.50 -17.20 10.13
N TYR A 7 16.89 -17.49 11.29
CA TYR A 7 16.30 -16.45 12.12
C TYR A 7 17.35 -15.50 12.72
N GLN A 8 18.56 -15.99 13.02
CA GLN A 8 19.66 -15.14 13.44
C GLN A 8 20.03 -14.12 12.35
N LYS A 9 20.16 -14.56 11.09
CA LYS A 9 20.43 -13.66 9.96
C LYS A 9 19.35 -12.60 9.78
N ILE A 10 18.07 -12.96 9.95
CA ILE A 10 16.96 -12.00 9.88
C ILE A 10 17.07 -10.97 11.00
N ARG A 11 17.38 -11.42 12.22
CA ARG A 11 17.55 -10.52 13.37
C ARG A 11 18.71 -9.55 13.16
N ASP A 12 19.83 -10.03 12.64
CA ASP A 12 21.02 -9.23 12.34
C ASP A 12 20.80 -8.27 11.17
N ALA A 13 20.01 -8.65 10.17
CA ALA A 13 19.61 -7.76 9.09
C ALA A 13 18.63 -6.69 9.60
N SER A 14 17.67 -7.08 10.45
CA SER A 14 16.69 -6.16 11.02
C SER A 14 17.35 -5.11 11.92
N SER A 15 18.40 -5.43 12.66
CA SER A 15 19.08 -4.45 13.52
C SER A 15 19.82 -3.35 12.75
N LYS A 16 20.12 -3.61 11.47
CA LYS A 16 20.79 -2.65 10.56
C LYS A 16 19.82 -1.71 9.86
N ILE A 17 18.52 -2.01 9.88
CA ILE A 17 17.49 -1.17 9.28
C ILE A 17 17.01 -0.18 10.34
N THR A 18 17.29 1.10 10.13
CA THR A 18 16.94 2.17 11.06
C THR A 18 15.46 2.51 11.00
N ASP A 19 14.89 2.57 9.80
CA ASP A 19 13.50 2.96 9.61
C ASP A 19 12.53 1.91 10.17
N ALA A 20 11.40 2.39 10.70
CA ALA A 20 10.33 1.51 11.17
C ALA A 20 9.59 0.87 9.99
N PHE A 21 9.42 1.64 8.92
CA PHE A 21 8.74 1.27 7.68
C PHE A 21 9.65 1.55 6.48
N PRO A 22 10.72 0.76 6.28
CA PRO A 22 11.57 0.91 5.11
C PRO A 22 10.81 0.63 3.81
N VAL A 23 11.19 1.35 2.75
CA VAL A 23 10.79 1.02 1.37
C VAL A 23 11.78 0.02 0.79
N VAL A 24 11.27 -1.07 0.22
CA VAL A 24 12.05 -2.09 -0.48
C VAL A 24 11.72 -2.11 -1.96
N VAL A 25 12.68 -2.48 -2.78
CA VAL A 25 12.51 -2.75 -4.22
C VAL A 25 12.59 -4.25 -4.43
N SER A 26 11.50 -4.85 -4.92
CA SER A 26 11.45 -6.27 -5.23
C SER A 26 12.45 -6.61 -6.34
N LYS A 27 12.96 -7.84 -6.27
CA LYS A 27 13.73 -8.46 -7.34
C LYS A 27 12.88 -9.47 -8.09
N GLU A 28 13.26 -9.77 -9.32
CA GLU A 28 12.69 -10.92 -10.03
C GLU A 28 12.96 -12.20 -9.24
N THR A 29 11.91 -13.02 -9.04
CA THR A 29 12.03 -14.33 -8.39
C THR A 29 11.43 -15.41 -9.29
N ALA A 30 11.96 -16.64 -9.19
CA ALA A 30 11.49 -17.78 -9.98
C ALA A 30 9.99 -18.09 -9.75
N ASP A 31 9.44 -17.68 -8.60
CA ASP A 31 8.04 -17.89 -8.22
C ASP A 31 7.10 -16.76 -8.71
N GLY A 32 7.58 -15.91 -9.63
CA GLY A 32 6.77 -14.86 -10.27
C GLY A 32 6.86 -13.48 -9.60
N GLY A 33 7.88 -13.24 -8.77
CA GLY A 33 8.20 -11.91 -8.26
C GLY A 33 8.55 -10.97 -9.42
N LYS A 34 7.91 -9.79 -9.47
CA LYS A 34 8.22 -8.77 -10.47
C LYS A 34 9.35 -7.90 -9.97
N ASP A 35 10.38 -7.66 -10.79
CA ASP A 35 11.46 -6.73 -10.47
C ASP A 35 10.95 -5.28 -10.41
N GLY A 36 11.56 -4.47 -9.54
CA GLY A 36 11.39 -3.02 -9.54
C GLY A 36 10.13 -2.48 -8.84
N ILE A 37 9.34 -3.33 -8.18
CA ILE A 37 8.17 -2.87 -7.43
C ILE A 37 8.63 -2.34 -6.07
N LEU A 38 8.33 -1.06 -5.82
CA LEU A 38 8.55 -0.43 -4.53
C LEU A 38 7.41 -0.75 -3.58
N SER A 39 7.73 -1.08 -2.33
CA SER A 39 6.74 -1.34 -1.30
C SER A 39 7.27 -0.93 0.07
N GLU A 40 6.42 -0.27 0.85
CA GLU A 40 6.71 0.06 2.25
C GLU A 40 6.27 -1.11 3.14
N VAL A 41 7.19 -1.64 3.95
CA VAL A 41 6.96 -2.82 4.78
C VAL A 41 7.53 -2.61 6.17
N THR A 42 7.15 -3.46 7.13
CA THR A 42 7.78 -3.42 8.46
C THR A 42 9.25 -3.85 8.39
N ARG A 43 10.06 -3.34 9.33
CA ARG A 43 11.48 -3.70 9.47
C ARG A 43 11.77 -5.20 9.42
N ALA A 44 10.97 -6.00 10.12
CA ALA A 44 11.14 -7.45 10.17
C ALA A 44 10.89 -8.12 8.80
N VAL A 45 9.89 -7.61 8.07
CA VAL A 45 9.57 -8.10 6.72
C VAL A 45 10.67 -7.71 5.73
N ALA A 46 11.14 -6.46 5.76
CA ALA A 46 12.27 -6.04 4.93
C ALA A 46 13.51 -6.89 5.20
N ALA A 47 13.87 -7.12 6.46
CA ALA A 47 15.00 -7.95 6.84
C ALA A 47 14.90 -9.38 6.28
N LYS A 48 13.70 -9.98 6.37
CA LYS A 48 13.42 -11.29 5.77
C LYS A 48 13.63 -11.27 4.26
N MET A 49 13.03 -10.31 3.56
CA MET A 49 13.13 -10.18 2.09
C MET A 49 14.58 -9.97 1.63
N LEU A 50 15.39 -9.24 2.41
CA LEU A 50 16.82 -9.05 2.16
C LEU A 50 17.61 -10.36 2.34
N VAL A 51 17.37 -11.11 3.41
CA VAL A 51 18.05 -12.39 3.69
C VAL A 51 17.69 -13.45 2.65
N GLU A 52 16.44 -13.45 2.18
CA GLU A 52 15.96 -14.34 1.12
C GLU A 52 16.43 -13.91 -0.27
N GLY A 53 16.98 -12.70 -0.42
CA GLY A 53 17.46 -12.20 -1.70
C GLY A 53 16.35 -11.77 -2.66
N ASN A 54 15.11 -11.68 -2.18
CA ASN A 54 13.93 -11.33 -2.99
C ASN A 54 13.72 -9.81 -3.13
N ALA A 55 14.49 -9.00 -2.40
CA ALA A 55 14.43 -7.56 -2.48
C ALA A 55 15.77 -6.89 -2.11
N ARG A 56 15.84 -5.58 -2.35
CA ARG A 56 16.87 -4.67 -1.81
C ARG A 56 16.19 -3.50 -1.10
N LEU A 57 16.91 -2.80 -0.23
CA LEU A 57 16.45 -1.51 0.26
C LEU A 57 16.41 -0.52 -0.92
N ALA A 58 15.38 0.31 -0.92
CA ALA A 58 15.29 1.44 -1.85
C ALA A 58 16.36 2.47 -1.51
N SER A 59 16.83 3.20 -2.52
CA SER A 59 17.66 4.38 -2.29
C SER A 59 16.85 5.48 -1.58
N PRO A 60 17.53 6.49 -1.00
CA PRO A 60 16.84 7.65 -0.45
C PRO A 60 15.98 8.38 -1.50
N GLU A 61 16.44 8.47 -2.75
CA GLU A 61 15.65 9.11 -3.82
C GLU A 61 14.40 8.29 -4.16
N GLU A 62 14.55 6.96 -4.31
CA GLU A 62 13.45 6.03 -4.56
C GLU A 62 12.40 6.07 -3.45
N THR A 63 12.84 6.10 -2.19
CA THR A 63 11.99 6.21 -1.00
C THR A 63 11.20 7.52 -1.02
N ASN A 64 11.87 8.65 -1.29
CA ASN A 64 11.21 9.95 -1.34
C ASN A 64 10.18 10.02 -2.48
N ALA A 65 10.52 9.53 -3.68
CA ALA A 65 9.61 9.46 -4.81
C ALA A 65 8.39 8.57 -4.50
N PHE A 66 8.60 7.45 -3.81
CA PHE A 66 7.52 6.56 -3.38
C PHE A 66 6.54 7.26 -2.44
N HIS A 67 7.04 7.97 -1.42
CA HIS A 67 6.20 8.70 -0.48
C HIS A 67 5.46 9.86 -1.14
N GLN A 68 6.10 10.60 -2.04
CA GLN A 68 5.44 11.69 -2.78
C GLN A 68 4.27 11.17 -3.63
N LYS A 69 4.49 10.05 -4.33
CA LYS A 69 3.45 9.40 -5.12
C LYS A 69 2.28 8.94 -4.24
N HIS A 70 2.57 8.37 -3.06
CA HIS A 70 1.54 7.94 -2.11
C HIS A 70 0.75 9.12 -1.52
N ALA A 71 1.44 10.19 -1.14
CA ALA A 71 0.81 11.40 -0.62
C ALA A 71 -0.14 12.02 -1.65
N GLU A 72 0.27 12.10 -2.91
CA GLU A 72 -0.56 12.63 -3.99
C GLU A 72 -1.76 11.72 -4.28
N ALA A 73 -1.55 10.40 -4.37
CA ALA A 73 -2.64 9.45 -4.57
C ALA A 73 -3.68 9.52 -3.43
N LYS A 74 -3.22 9.64 -2.18
CA LYS A 74 -4.07 9.84 -1.01
C LYS A 74 -4.87 11.13 -1.13
N ARG A 75 -4.23 12.25 -1.49
CA ARG A 75 -4.89 13.55 -1.68
C ARG A 75 -6.01 13.47 -2.72
N VAL A 76 -5.74 12.87 -3.87
CA VAL A 76 -6.74 12.70 -4.94
C VAL A 76 -7.90 11.82 -4.47
N ALA A 77 -7.62 10.71 -3.77
CA ALA A 77 -8.66 9.83 -3.24
C ALA A 77 -9.53 10.52 -2.17
N GLU A 78 -8.92 11.31 -1.29
CA GLU A 78 -9.63 12.08 -0.26
C GLU A 78 -10.54 13.15 -0.89
N GLN A 79 -10.06 13.84 -1.93
CA GLN A 79 -10.87 14.81 -2.69
C GLN A 79 -12.06 14.15 -3.38
N ALA A 80 -11.84 13.01 -4.05
CA ALA A 80 -12.92 12.24 -4.66
C ALA A 80 -13.96 11.76 -3.62
N ALA A 81 -13.50 11.28 -2.47
CA ALA A 81 -14.38 10.85 -1.38
C ALA A 81 -15.15 12.03 -0.74
N ALA A 82 -14.57 13.23 -0.69
CA ALA A 82 -15.27 14.44 -0.23
C ALA A 82 -16.34 14.88 -1.25
N ALA A 83 -16.02 14.90 -2.55
CA ALA A 83 -16.97 15.24 -3.61
C ALA A 83 -18.14 14.25 -3.67
N ALA A 84 -17.88 12.95 -3.54
CA ALA A 84 -18.92 11.92 -3.48
C ALA A 84 -19.86 12.11 -2.28
N ARG A 85 -19.32 12.49 -1.11
CA ARG A 85 -20.14 12.82 0.07
C ARG A 85 -21.02 14.06 -0.15
N VAL A 86 -20.54 15.09 -0.85
CA VAL A 86 -21.36 16.27 -1.17
C VAL A 86 -22.46 15.93 -2.15
N GLN A 87 -22.18 15.15 -3.20
CA GLN A 87 -23.21 14.73 -4.18
C GLN A 87 -24.34 13.93 -3.53
N LEU A 88 -24.02 13.09 -2.53
CA LEU A 88 -25.02 12.37 -1.76
C LEU A 88 -25.89 13.31 -0.90
N THR A 89 -25.32 14.36 -0.32
CA THR A 89 -26.06 15.34 0.49
C THR A 89 -26.92 16.29 -0.36
N VAL A 90 -26.53 16.56 -1.61
CA VAL A 90 -27.30 17.43 -2.52
C VAL A 90 -28.56 16.74 -3.03
N LEU A 91 -28.61 15.41 -3.09
CA LEU A 91 -29.87 14.67 -3.17
C LEU A 91 -30.59 14.79 -1.82
N THR A 92 -31.49 15.76 -1.74
CA THR A 92 -32.32 15.95 -0.56
C THR A 92 -33.32 14.79 -0.41
N THR A 93 -33.83 14.56 0.79
CA THR A 93 -34.84 13.52 1.06
C THR A 93 -36.08 13.65 0.17
N ASP A 94 -36.41 14.89 -0.24
CA ASP A 94 -37.51 15.20 -1.17
C ASP A 94 -37.25 14.69 -2.59
N GLU A 95 -36.01 14.80 -3.09
CA GLU A 95 -35.63 14.27 -4.41
C GLU A 95 -35.53 12.73 -4.41
N LEU A 96 -35.13 12.14 -3.27
CA LEU A 96 -35.18 10.68 -3.10
C LEU A 96 -36.62 10.14 -3.11
N HIS A 97 -37.57 10.88 -2.50
CA HIS A 97 -38.97 10.47 -2.45
C HIS A 97 -39.62 10.48 -3.84
N THR A 98 -39.34 11.52 -4.63
CA THR A 98 -39.82 11.64 -6.01
C THR A 98 -39.24 10.57 -6.94
N LEU A 99 -37.96 10.19 -6.80
CA LEU A 99 -37.37 9.08 -7.56
C LEU A 99 -37.95 7.71 -7.20
N ARG A 100 -38.31 7.49 -5.92
CA ARG A 100 -38.96 6.26 -5.45
C ARG A 100 -40.40 6.11 -5.99
N GLU A 101 -41.10 7.23 -6.18
CA GLU A 101 -42.44 7.24 -6.76
C GLU A 101 -42.44 7.00 -8.28
N LEU A 102 -41.34 7.32 -8.96
CA LEU A 102 -41.18 7.16 -10.41
C LEU A 102 -40.71 5.76 -10.85
N THR A 103 -40.29 4.89 -9.92
CA THR A 103 -39.92 3.50 -10.23
C THR A 103 -41.07 2.55 -9.87
N PRO A 104 -41.78 1.94 -10.84
CA PRO A 104 -42.80 0.96 -10.52
C PRO A 104 -42.13 -0.27 -9.89
N SER A 105 -42.45 -0.52 -8.62
CA SER A 105 -42.20 -1.79 -7.95
C SER A 105 -42.84 -2.89 -8.79
N LYS A 106 -42.01 -3.66 -9.51
CA LYS A 106 -42.46 -4.91 -10.15
C LYS A 106 -42.77 -5.90 -9.03
N GLY A 107 -44.06 -6.06 -8.74
CA GLY A 107 -44.62 -7.22 -8.06
C GLY A 107 -44.62 -8.45 -8.96
#